data_AF-A0A931Q2W6-F1
#
_entry.id   AF-A0A931Q2W6-F1
#
_cell.length_a   1.000
_cell.length_b   1.000
_cell.length_c   1.000
_cell.angle_alpha   90.00
_cell.angle_beta   90.00
_cell.angle_gamma   90.00
#
_symmetry.space_group_name_H-M   'P 1'
#
loop_
_entity.id
_entity.type
_entity.pdbx_description
1 polymer ?
#
loop_
_entity_poly.entity_id
_entity_poly.type
_entity_poly.pdbx_seq_one_letter_code
_entity_poly.pdbx_strand_id
1 'polypeptide(L)'
;MIIYSFIRKTVYPFVVIIAFCSCQRNDKSVLSDKSSITISKAVLQDKIKGGWAGQTIGVTYGGPMEFRFQGSMIQDYQKIPWPEHYVKWNYENNGGLYDDIYMDLTFVDVLEKAGLDAPVDSFANAYANAAYPLWHANQAGRYNILHGIKPPQSGNWLNNPHADCIDFQIEADFAGLMSPGMPNTATAICDKIGHIMNYGDGWYGGVYVASMYSLAFVSDDINYIITEGLKSVPQQSQFYQCINDVIKWHKQYPNDWKATWFEVQKKWTEDI
;
A
#
# COMPACT_ATOMS: atom_id res chain seq x y z
N MET A 1 68.95 63.70 13.49
CA MET A 1 68.88 62.39 14.19
C MET A 1 67.42 62.06 14.46
N ILE A 2 66.70 61.50 13.49
CA ILE A 2 65.44 60.75 13.66
C ILE A 2 65.41 59.71 12.53
N ILE A 3 65.42 58.44 12.95
CA ILE A 3 65.22 57.20 12.18
C ILE A 3 63.72 56.92 12.14
N TYR A 4 63.18 56.32 11.07
CA TYR A 4 62.09 55.31 11.03
C TYR A 4 61.74 55.04 9.55
N SER A 5 62.27 54.00 8.91
CA SER A 5 61.82 52.58 8.91
C SER A 5 60.68 52.32 7.92
N PHE A 6 61.04 51.67 6.80
CA PHE A 6 60.16 51.11 5.78
C PHE A 6 59.48 49.84 6.31
N ILE A 7 58.15 49.81 6.38
CA ILE A 7 57.37 48.59 6.64
C ILE A 7 57.04 47.92 5.30
N ARG A 8 57.73 46.81 4.99
CA ARG A 8 57.33 45.85 3.95
C ARG A 8 56.13 45.05 4.47
N LYS A 9 54.97 45.15 3.80
CA LYS A 9 53.83 44.24 4.04
C LYS A 9 54.08 42.92 3.31
N THR A 10 54.33 41.86 4.07
CA THR A 10 54.33 40.48 3.59
C THR A 10 52.89 39.97 3.57
N VAL A 11 52.37 39.65 2.38
CA VAL A 11 51.05 39.02 2.20
C VAL A 11 51.24 37.51 2.28
N TYR A 12 50.64 36.86 3.28
CA TYR A 12 50.51 35.40 3.34
C TYR A 12 49.19 34.99 2.68
N PRO A 13 49.17 34.05 1.72
CA PRO A 13 47.92 33.49 1.23
C PRO A 13 47.41 32.47 2.25
N PHE A 14 46.24 32.75 2.84
CA PHE A 14 45.48 31.76 3.60
C PHE A 14 44.89 30.74 2.61
N VAL A 15 45.44 29.53 2.60
CA VAL A 15 44.84 28.38 1.91
C VAL A 15 43.78 27.79 2.84
N VAL A 16 42.51 28.02 2.51
CA VAL A 16 41.38 27.37 3.18
C VAL A 16 41.25 25.96 2.61
N ILE A 17 41.64 24.95 3.40
CA ILE A 17 41.40 23.55 3.07
C ILE A 17 39.94 23.24 3.44
N ILE A 18 39.07 23.21 2.43
CA ILE A 18 37.70 22.71 2.58
C ILE A 18 37.79 21.17 2.56
N ALA A 19 37.69 20.57 3.74
CA ALA A 19 37.53 19.13 3.87
C ALA A 19 36.13 18.75 3.39
N PHE A 20 36.02 18.24 2.16
CA PHE A 20 34.83 17.53 1.71
C PHE A 20 34.72 16.21 2.48
N CYS A 21 33.97 16.21 3.58
CA CYS A 21 33.43 14.98 4.15
C CYS A 21 32.42 14.40 3.16
N SER A 22 32.90 13.53 2.27
CA SER A 22 32.02 12.66 1.49
C SER A 22 31.38 11.67 2.46
N CYS A 23 30.16 11.99 2.91
CA CYS A 23 29.28 10.99 3.49
C CYS A 23 28.87 10.04 2.36
N GLN A 24 29.62 8.97 2.16
CA GLN A 24 29.17 7.82 1.39
C GLN A 24 27.94 7.25 2.11
N ARG A 25 26.73 7.51 1.58
CA ARG A 25 25.57 6.68 1.89
C ARG A 25 25.90 5.28 1.39
N ASN A 26 26.12 4.38 2.33
CA ASN A 26 26.13 2.95 2.05
C ASN A 26 24.68 2.54 1.75
N ASP A 27 24.26 2.66 0.50
CA ASP A 27 23.05 2.02 -0.01
C ASP A 27 23.29 0.52 -0.16
N LYS A 28 23.57 -0.16 0.96
CA LYS A 28 23.55 -1.62 1.04
C LYS A 28 22.18 -2.02 1.55
N SER A 29 21.43 -2.73 0.71
CA SER A 29 20.18 -3.39 1.05
C SER A 29 20.36 -4.18 2.35
N VAL A 30 19.76 -3.67 3.44
CA VAL A 30 19.94 -4.20 4.81
C VAL A 30 19.42 -5.62 4.97
N LEU A 31 18.68 -6.14 3.98
CA LEU A 31 17.96 -7.41 4.05
C LEU A 31 18.60 -8.56 3.27
N SER A 32 19.68 -8.35 2.50
CA SER A 32 20.27 -9.43 1.70
C SER A 32 21.17 -10.41 2.48
N ASP A 33 21.52 -10.12 3.74
CA ASP A 33 22.52 -10.88 4.51
C ASP A 33 22.04 -11.41 5.87
N LYS A 34 20.77 -11.19 6.26
CA LYS A 34 20.25 -11.69 7.55
C LYS A 34 19.26 -12.83 7.34
N SER A 35 19.65 -14.02 7.77
CA SER A 35 18.80 -15.24 7.76
C SER A 35 17.61 -15.19 8.73
N SER A 36 17.56 -14.19 9.61
CA SER A 36 16.43 -13.95 10.51
C SER A 36 16.36 -12.49 10.94
N ILE A 37 15.14 -12.01 11.18
CA ILE A 37 14.84 -10.67 11.69
C ILE A 37 14.24 -10.83 13.08
N THR A 38 14.64 -9.98 14.03
CA THR A 38 14.10 -9.97 15.39
C THR A 38 13.30 -8.70 15.61
N ILE A 39 12.05 -8.85 16.02
CA ILE A 39 11.14 -7.77 16.40
C ILE A 39 10.68 -8.00 17.83
N SER A 40 10.66 -6.96 18.65
CA SER A 40 10.12 -7.10 20.02
C SER A 40 8.60 -7.26 19.96
N LYS A 41 8.01 -7.96 20.93
CA LYS A 41 6.56 -8.11 21.03
C LYS A 41 5.84 -6.75 21.07
N ALA A 42 6.42 -5.77 21.77
CA ALA A 42 5.85 -4.44 21.86
C ALA A 42 5.82 -3.73 20.48
N VAL A 43 6.93 -3.78 19.73
CA VAL A 43 7.00 -3.18 18.38
C VAL A 43 6.08 -3.91 17.41
N LEU A 44 6.02 -5.24 17.49
CA LEU A 44 5.10 -6.04 16.67
C LEU A 44 3.64 -5.65 16.93
N GLN A 45 3.24 -5.58 18.20
CA GLN A 45 1.88 -5.17 18.59
C GLN A 45 1.57 -3.74 18.18
N ASP A 46 2.52 -2.83 18.31
CA ASP A 46 2.38 -1.43 17.91
C ASP A 46 2.16 -1.30 16.40
N LYS A 47 3.00 -1.97 15.59
CA LYS A 47 2.86 -1.97 14.12
C LYS A 47 1.55 -2.63 13.65
N ILE A 48 1.12 -3.73 14.27
CA ILE A 48 -0.19 -4.35 13.96
C ILE A 48 -1.33 -3.38 14.26
N LYS A 49 -1.33 -2.75 15.44
CA LYS A 49 -2.35 -1.74 15.80
C LYS A 49 -2.32 -0.54 14.85
N GLY A 50 -1.12 -0.10 14.48
CA GLY A 50 -0.92 0.99 13.53
C GLY A 50 -1.49 0.69 12.15
N GLY A 51 -1.36 -0.55 11.66
CA GLY A 51 -1.98 -0.99 10.40
C GLY A 51 -3.50 -0.86 10.42
N TRP A 52 -4.16 -1.51 11.38
CA TRP A 52 -5.62 -1.42 11.54
C TRP A 52 -6.12 0.02 11.76
N ALA A 53 -5.40 0.79 12.58
CA ALA A 53 -5.75 2.18 12.82
C ALA A 53 -5.58 3.03 11.56
N GLY A 54 -4.49 2.84 10.81
CA GLY A 54 -4.19 3.55 9.58
C GLY A 54 -5.27 3.34 8.51
N GLN A 55 -5.65 2.09 8.27
CA GLN A 55 -6.73 1.73 7.34
C GLN A 55 -8.05 2.35 7.77
N THR A 56 -8.46 2.18 9.05
CA THR A 56 -9.71 2.73 9.59
C THR A 56 -9.78 4.27 9.46
N ILE A 57 -8.67 4.96 9.76
CA ILE A 57 -8.57 6.41 9.62
C ILE A 57 -8.63 6.81 8.14
N GLY A 58 -7.91 6.10 7.27
CA GLY A 58 -7.88 6.36 5.83
C GLY A 58 -9.26 6.29 5.20
N VAL A 59 -10.01 5.21 5.47
CA VAL A 59 -11.40 5.02 5.04
C VAL A 59 -12.29 6.17 5.51
N THR A 60 -12.23 6.50 6.79
CA THR A 60 -13.03 7.60 7.37
C THR A 60 -12.69 8.95 6.74
N TYR A 61 -11.40 9.19 6.48
CA TYR A 61 -10.92 10.46 5.90
C TYR A 61 -11.26 10.58 4.42
N GLY A 62 -11.24 9.46 3.68
CA GLY A 62 -11.57 9.39 2.26
C GLY A 62 -13.06 9.49 1.96
N GLY A 63 -13.92 8.91 2.81
CA GLY A 63 -15.38 8.83 2.60
C GLY A 63 -16.07 10.13 2.14
N PRO A 64 -15.80 11.30 2.76
CA PRO A 64 -16.39 12.57 2.32
C PRO A 64 -16.04 13.01 0.90
N MET A 65 -15.00 12.43 0.30
CA MET A 65 -14.48 12.78 -1.04
C MET A 65 -14.79 11.71 -2.09
N GLU A 66 -15.37 10.58 -1.68
CA GLU A 66 -15.74 9.47 -2.56
C GLU A 66 -16.65 9.96 -3.70
N PHE A 67 -16.28 9.62 -4.94
CA PHE A 67 -16.93 10.04 -6.19
C PHE A 67 -17.01 11.55 -6.49
N ARG A 68 -16.32 12.43 -5.74
CA ARG A 68 -16.44 13.89 -5.93
C ARG A 68 -15.44 14.51 -6.90
N PHE A 69 -14.32 13.85 -7.17
CA PHE A 69 -13.20 14.38 -7.97
C PHE A 69 -12.72 13.37 -9.01
N GLN A 70 -13.64 12.63 -9.64
CA GLN A 70 -13.30 11.63 -10.65
C GLN A 70 -12.53 12.28 -11.82
N GLY A 71 -11.34 11.77 -12.14
CA GLY A 71 -10.48 12.32 -13.18
C GLY A 71 -9.90 13.70 -12.88
N SER A 72 -9.92 14.15 -11.61
CA SER A 72 -9.39 15.47 -11.22
C SER A 72 -8.69 15.42 -9.86
N MET A 73 -7.94 16.47 -9.56
CA MET A 73 -7.30 16.64 -8.25
C MET A 73 -8.26 17.31 -7.27
N ILE A 74 -8.19 16.91 -6.00
CA ILE A 74 -8.73 17.69 -4.89
C ILE A 74 -7.90 18.98 -4.78
N GLN A 75 -8.56 20.12 -4.85
CA GLN A 75 -7.89 21.41 -4.84
C GLN A 75 -7.46 21.80 -3.42
N ASP A 76 -6.38 22.58 -3.29
CA ASP A 76 -5.78 22.95 -1.99
C ASP A 76 -6.76 23.74 -1.08
N TYR A 77 -7.79 24.38 -1.66
CA TYR A 77 -8.84 25.08 -0.92
C TYR A 77 -9.94 24.16 -0.36
N GLN A 78 -10.02 22.92 -0.84
CA GLN A 78 -11.03 21.96 -0.40
C GLN A 78 -10.63 21.38 0.95
N LYS A 79 -11.40 21.73 1.99
CA LYS A 79 -11.22 21.13 3.32
C LYS A 79 -11.92 19.78 3.39
N ILE A 80 -11.20 18.77 3.85
CA ILE A 80 -11.77 17.45 4.19
C ILE A 80 -12.29 17.52 5.62
N PRO A 81 -13.56 17.20 5.90
CA PRO A 81 -14.11 17.30 7.24
C PRO A 81 -13.48 16.27 8.17
N TRP A 82 -13.11 16.72 9.37
CA TRP A 82 -12.57 15.87 10.43
C TRP A 82 -13.04 16.33 11.82
N PRO A 83 -14.34 16.20 12.14
CA PRO A 83 -14.85 16.54 13.47
C PRO A 83 -14.30 15.60 14.54
N GLU A 84 -14.44 15.99 15.81
CA GLU A 84 -14.10 15.12 16.92
C GLU A 84 -14.92 13.82 16.86
N HIS A 85 -14.28 12.69 17.19
CA HIS A 85 -14.89 11.36 17.16
C HIS A 85 -15.41 10.88 15.79
N TYR A 86 -14.93 11.44 14.67
CA TYR A 86 -15.51 11.13 13.35
C TYR A 86 -15.45 9.66 12.96
N VAL A 87 -14.37 8.96 13.33
CA VAL A 87 -14.24 7.50 13.14
C VAL A 87 -15.35 6.76 13.87
N LYS A 88 -15.55 7.05 15.16
CA LYS A 88 -16.60 6.43 15.97
C LYS A 88 -18.00 6.74 15.39
N TRP A 89 -18.23 7.99 15.02
CA TRP A 89 -19.51 8.40 14.46
C TRP A 89 -19.83 7.65 13.16
N ASN A 90 -18.88 7.53 12.23
CA ASN A 90 -19.09 6.75 11.01
C ASN A 90 -19.29 5.27 11.31
N TYR A 91 -18.54 4.70 12.26
CA TYR A 91 -18.72 3.30 12.63
C TYR A 91 -20.15 3.01 13.14
N GLU A 92 -20.71 3.92 13.94
CA GLU A 92 -22.05 3.77 14.51
C GLU A 92 -23.19 4.12 13.53
N ASN A 93 -22.94 5.01 12.55
CA ASN A 93 -24.01 5.61 11.73
C ASN A 93 -23.87 5.33 10.22
N ASN A 94 -22.71 4.88 9.77
CA ASN A 94 -22.36 4.70 8.36
C ASN A 94 -21.48 3.45 8.19
N GLY A 95 -21.89 2.32 8.76
CA GLY A 95 -21.11 1.07 8.74
C GLY A 95 -20.79 0.56 7.33
N GLY A 96 -21.60 0.94 6.33
CA GLY A 96 -21.34 0.63 4.92
C GLY A 96 -20.08 1.29 4.35
N LEU A 97 -19.53 2.32 5.00
CA LEU A 97 -18.27 2.97 4.60
C LEU A 97 -17.04 2.08 4.81
N TYR A 98 -17.13 1.02 5.63
CA TYR A 98 -15.98 0.26 6.09
C TYR A 98 -15.80 -1.07 5.37
N ASP A 99 -16.10 -1.13 4.08
CA ASP A 99 -15.96 -2.36 3.30
C ASP A 99 -14.53 -2.83 3.15
N ASP A 100 -13.60 -1.89 3.07
CA ASP A 100 -12.16 -2.13 3.19
C ASP A 100 -11.80 -2.88 4.49
N ILE A 101 -12.59 -2.71 5.58
CA ILE A 101 -12.28 -3.25 6.91
C ILE A 101 -13.02 -4.56 7.21
N TYR A 102 -14.34 -4.61 7.00
CA TYR A 102 -15.10 -5.79 7.42
C TYR A 102 -14.83 -7.01 6.53
N MET A 103 -14.29 -6.81 5.34
CA MET A 103 -13.81 -7.88 4.47
C MET A 103 -12.55 -8.54 5.06
N ASP A 104 -11.56 -7.73 5.45
CA ASP A 104 -10.37 -8.20 6.18
C ASP A 104 -10.76 -8.98 7.43
N LEU A 105 -11.68 -8.43 8.23
CA LEU A 105 -12.15 -9.07 9.46
C LEU A 105 -12.83 -10.42 9.20
N THR A 106 -13.55 -10.55 8.08
CA THR A 106 -14.19 -11.82 7.70
C THR A 106 -13.15 -12.89 7.38
N PHE A 107 -12.06 -12.53 6.71
CA PHE A 107 -10.99 -13.48 6.41
C PHE A 107 -10.16 -13.84 7.66
N VAL A 108 -9.89 -12.85 8.51
CA VAL A 108 -9.20 -13.08 9.79
C VAL A 108 -10.04 -13.97 10.71
N ASP A 109 -11.35 -13.79 10.78
CA ASP A 109 -12.26 -14.64 11.58
C ASP A 109 -12.26 -16.10 11.10
N VAL A 110 -12.19 -16.34 9.78
CA VAL A 110 -12.03 -17.70 9.23
C VAL A 110 -10.70 -18.30 9.65
N LEU A 111 -9.60 -17.54 9.58
CA LEU A 111 -8.27 -18.00 10.01
C LEU A 111 -8.22 -18.28 11.51
N GLU A 112 -8.89 -17.48 12.34
CA GLU A 112 -8.99 -17.69 13.78
C GLU A 112 -9.73 -18.99 14.10
N LYS A 113 -10.83 -19.28 13.40
CA LYS A 113 -11.69 -20.45 13.66
C LYS A 113 -11.17 -21.76 13.06
N ALA A 114 -10.59 -21.70 11.86
CA ALA A 114 -10.20 -22.88 11.09
C ALA A 114 -8.68 -23.05 10.92
N GLY A 115 -7.88 -22.08 11.39
CA GLY A 115 -6.42 -22.09 11.31
C GLY A 115 -5.87 -21.56 9.98
N LEU A 116 -4.55 -21.41 9.90
CA LEU A 116 -3.86 -20.87 8.72
C LEU A 116 -4.04 -21.72 7.45
N ASP A 117 -4.31 -23.01 7.63
CA ASP A 117 -4.54 -23.97 6.54
C ASP A 117 -6.01 -24.07 6.09
N ALA A 118 -6.91 -23.24 6.63
CA ALA A 118 -8.35 -23.25 6.32
C ALA A 118 -8.61 -23.32 4.82
N PRO A 119 -9.51 -24.18 4.31
CA PRO A 119 -9.72 -24.31 2.86
C PRO A 119 -10.32 -23.04 2.26
N VAL A 120 -10.03 -22.73 0.99
CA VAL A 120 -10.56 -21.54 0.29
C VAL A 120 -12.10 -21.49 0.32
N ASP A 121 -12.76 -22.65 0.26
CA ASP A 121 -14.21 -22.77 0.38
C ASP A 121 -14.74 -22.19 1.71
N SER A 122 -13.98 -22.23 2.81
CA SER A 122 -14.39 -21.60 4.07
C SER A 122 -14.44 -20.08 3.97
N PHE A 123 -13.44 -19.47 3.32
CA PHE A 123 -13.40 -18.02 3.08
C PHE A 123 -14.53 -17.59 2.15
N ALA A 124 -14.69 -18.31 1.03
CA ALA A 124 -15.74 -18.02 0.05
C ALA A 124 -17.14 -18.13 0.66
N ASN A 125 -17.39 -19.13 1.51
CA ASN A 125 -18.68 -19.28 2.19
C ASN A 125 -18.95 -18.17 3.20
N ALA A 126 -17.94 -17.78 4.01
CA ALA A 126 -18.09 -16.70 4.98
C ALA A 126 -18.40 -15.36 4.29
N TYR A 127 -17.59 -15.04 3.27
CA TYR A 127 -17.76 -13.87 2.41
C TYR A 127 -19.13 -13.81 1.71
N ALA A 128 -19.56 -14.91 1.09
CA ALA A 128 -20.77 -14.93 0.27
C ALA A 128 -22.05 -14.82 1.11
N ASN A 129 -22.01 -15.26 2.37
CA ASN A 129 -23.14 -15.23 3.31
C ASN A 129 -23.07 -14.09 4.32
N ALA A 130 -22.05 -13.22 4.23
CA ALA A 130 -21.94 -12.06 5.11
C ALA A 130 -23.12 -11.09 4.91
N ALA A 131 -23.64 -10.53 5.99
CA ALA A 131 -24.83 -9.69 5.97
C ALA A 131 -24.58 -8.24 5.51
N TYR A 132 -23.31 -7.83 5.44
CA TYR A 132 -22.92 -6.49 5.02
C TYR A 132 -23.02 -6.33 3.48
N PRO A 133 -23.26 -5.10 2.98
CA PRO A 133 -23.27 -4.81 1.54
C PRO A 133 -21.89 -5.05 0.91
N LEU A 134 -21.85 -5.19 -0.42
CA LEU A 134 -20.63 -5.31 -1.22
C LEU A 134 -20.83 -4.54 -2.53
N TRP A 135 -19.73 -4.19 -3.19
CA TRP A 135 -19.72 -3.46 -4.46
C TRP A 135 -18.82 -4.16 -5.48
N HIS A 136 -18.89 -3.76 -6.75
CA HIS A 136 -17.94 -4.14 -7.80
C HIS A 136 -17.50 -5.62 -7.81
N ALA A 137 -16.20 -5.90 -7.75
CA ALA A 137 -15.66 -7.25 -7.84
C ALA A 137 -16.21 -8.12 -6.71
N ASN A 138 -16.40 -7.54 -5.54
CA ASN A 138 -16.96 -8.22 -4.40
C ASN A 138 -18.43 -8.61 -4.56
N GLN A 139 -19.26 -7.72 -5.07
CA GLN A 139 -20.66 -8.06 -5.25
C GLN A 139 -20.86 -9.11 -6.35
N ALA A 140 -20.06 -9.02 -7.43
CA ALA A 140 -20.05 -10.02 -8.48
C ALA A 140 -19.48 -11.38 -8.01
N GLY A 141 -18.39 -11.37 -7.24
CA GLY A 141 -17.80 -12.55 -6.62
C GLY A 141 -18.81 -13.25 -5.70
N ARG A 142 -19.48 -12.51 -4.80
CA ARG A 142 -20.56 -13.03 -3.95
C ARG A 142 -21.65 -13.69 -4.78
N TYR A 143 -22.14 -13.02 -5.83
CA TYR A 143 -23.16 -13.58 -6.71
C TYR A 143 -22.69 -14.90 -7.34
N ASN A 144 -21.46 -14.95 -7.84
CA ASN A 144 -20.88 -16.14 -8.46
C ASN A 144 -20.81 -17.32 -7.47
N ILE A 145 -20.33 -17.09 -6.25
CA ILE A 145 -20.29 -18.13 -5.21
C ILE A 145 -21.69 -18.65 -4.89
N LEU A 146 -22.67 -17.76 -4.70
CA LEU A 146 -24.06 -18.13 -4.40
C LEU A 146 -24.74 -18.90 -5.54
N HIS A 147 -24.25 -18.75 -6.79
CA HIS A 147 -24.72 -19.50 -7.96
C HIS A 147 -23.84 -20.70 -8.32
N GLY A 148 -22.94 -21.11 -7.41
CA GLY A 148 -22.17 -22.35 -7.53
C GLY A 148 -20.89 -22.25 -8.35
N ILE A 149 -20.49 -21.05 -8.80
CA ILE A 149 -19.17 -20.82 -9.38
C ILE A 149 -18.18 -20.66 -8.23
N LYS A 150 -17.27 -21.61 -8.06
CA LYS A 150 -16.28 -21.62 -6.96
C LYS A 150 -15.02 -20.80 -7.29
N PRO A 151 -14.20 -20.43 -6.30
CA PRO A 151 -12.87 -19.87 -6.54
C PRO A 151 -11.96 -20.91 -7.22
N PRO A 152 -11.01 -20.48 -8.08
CA PRO A 152 -10.74 -19.11 -8.48
C PRO A 152 -11.67 -18.59 -9.61
N GLN A 153 -12.57 -19.42 -10.14
CA GLN A 153 -13.45 -19.04 -11.25
C GLN A 153 -14.43 -17.92 -10.87
N SER A 154 -14.80 -17.81 -9.59
CA SER A 154 -15.70 -16.77 -9.09
C SER A 154 -15.16 -15.36 -9.26
N GLY A 155 -13.84 -15.17 -9.11
CA GLY A 155 -13.17 -13.89 -9.33
C GLY A 155 -12.58 -13.73 -10.73
N ASN A 156 -12.53 -14.80 -11.54
CA ASN A 156 -11.94 -14.76 -12.88
C ASN A 156 -12.68 -13.80 -13.82
N TRP A 157 -11.93 -13.04 -14.63
CA TRP A 157 -12.46 -12.04 -15.57
C TRP A 157 -13.51 -12.56 -16.57
N LEU A 158 -13.53 -13.86 -16.85
CA LEU A 158 -14.58 -14.48 -17.69
C LEU A 158 -15.95 -14.55 -16.99
N ASN A 159 -15.97 -14.58 -15.66
CA ASN A 159 -17.20 -14.69 -14.85
C ASN A 159 -17.45 -13.44 -13.99
N ASN A 160 -16.44 -12.60 -13.79
CA ASN A 160 -16.53 -11.36 -13.05
C ASN A 160 -16.06 -10.17 -13.92
N PRO A 161 -16.97 -9.35 -14.45
CA PRO A 161 -16.61 -8.19 -15.27
C PRO A 161 -15.89 -7.09 -14.48
N HIS A 162 -15.87 -7.17 -13.16
CA HIS A 162 -15.18 -6.25 -12.26
C HIS A 162 -13.87 -6.84 -11.71
N ALA A 163 -13.36 -7.95 -12.28
CA ALA A 163 -12.20 -8.67 -11.76
C ALA A 163 -10.95 -7.79 -11.56
N ASP A 164 -10.78 -6.74 -12.37
CA ASP A 164 -9.65 -5.80 -12.29
C ASP A 164 -9.92 -4.57 -11.39
N CYS A 165 -11.09 -4.47 -10.75
CA CYS A 165 -11.40 -3.39 -9.81
C CYS A 165 -10.55 -3.49 -8.54
N ILE A 166 -10.51 -2.40 -7.77
CA ILE A 166 -9.62 -2.23 -6.61
C ILE A 166 -10.01 -3.04 -5.37
N ASP A 167 -11.13 -3.77 -5.39
CA ASP A 167 -11.74 -4.43 -4.23
C ASP A 167 -10.71 -5.23 -3.40
N PHE A 168 -9.98 -6.18 -4.00
CA PHE A 168 -8.97 -6.93 -3.24
C PHE A 168 -7.75 -6.09 -2.84
N GLN A 169 -7.46 -4.98 -3.53
CA GLN A 169 -6.35 -4.09 -3.17
C GLN A 169 -6.59 -3.40 -1.82
N ILE A 170 -7.83 -3.03 -1.53
CA ILE A 170 -8.23 -2.37 -0.27
C ILE A 170 -8.50 -3.35 0.88
N GLU A 171 -8.40 -4.66 0.59
CA GLU A 171 -8.73 -5.79 1.49
C GLU A 171 -7.58 -6.82 1.58
N ALA A 172 -6.35 -6.39 1.30
CA ALA A 172 -5.17 -7.26 1.35
C ALA A 172 -4.28 -6.98 2.58
N ASP A 173 -4.61 -5.95 3.35
CA ASP A 173 -3.89 -5.47 4.50
C ASP A 173 -3.71 -6.58 5.54
N PHE A 174 -4.75 -7.38 5.78
CA PHE A 174 -4.72 -8.52 6.71
C PHE A 174 -3.59 -9.51 6.40
N ALA A 175 -3.36 -9.82 5.12
CA ALA A 175 -2.37 -10.81 4.70
C ALA A 175 -0.94 -10.34 5.03
N GLY A 176 -0.68 -9.03 4.85
CA GLY A 176 0.57 -8.39 5.23
C GLY A 176 0.75 -8.26 6.74
N LEU A 177 -0.31 -7.87 7.47
CA LEU A 177 -0.29 -7.74 8.93
C LEU A 177 -0.05 -9.09 9.64
N MET A 178 -0.53 -10.19 9.05
CA MET A 178 -0.31 -11.55 9.55
C MET A 178 1.05 -12.14 9.13
N SER A 179 1.78 -11.47 8.23
CA SER A 179 3.06 -11.95 7.67
C SER A 179 4.23 -10.99 7.88
N PRO A 180 4.59 -10.57 9.12
CA PRO A 180 5.65 -9.60 9.36
C PRO A 180 7.00 -9.98 8.73
N GLY A 181 7.50 -9.17 7.79
CA GLY A 181 8.77 -9.42 7.09
C GLY A 181 8.77 -10.64 6.16
N MET A 182 7.60 -11.20 5.85
CA MET A 182 7.42 -12.40 5.02
C MET A 182 6.54 -12.10 3.79
N PRO A 183 6.99 -11.26 2.83
CA PRO A 183 6.17 -10.83 1.69
C PRO A 183 5.68 -12.01 0.83
N ASN A 184 6.50 -13.04 0.64
CA ASN A 184 6.08 -14.25 -0.10
C ASN A 184 4.94 -15.01 0.60
N THR A 185 4.93 -15.04 1.93
CA THR A 185 3.82 -15.63 2.71
C THR A 185 2.56 -14.80 2.55
N ALA A 186 2.68 -13.47 2.60
CA ALA A 186 1.56 -12.57 2.35
C ALA A 186 0.97 -12.80 0.94
N THR A 187 1.82 -12.91 -0.09
CA THR A 187 1.40 -13.24 -1.46
C THR A 187 0.68 -14.59 -1.55
N ALA A 188 1.14 -15.63 -0.85
CA ALA A 188 0.48 -16.94 -0.85
C ALA A 188 -0.92 -16.90 -0.21
N ILE A 189 -1.12 -16.08 0.83
CA ILE A 189 -2.44 -15.84 1.42
C ILE A 189 -3.32 -15.10 0.40
N CYS A 190 -2.78 -14.08 -0.26
CA CYS A 190 -3.48 -13.31 -1.30
C CYS A 190 -3.89 -14.15 -2.52
N ASP A 191 -3.04 -15.07 -2.97
CA ASP A 191 -3.32 -15.97 -4.10
C ASP A 191 -4.57 -16.83 -3.83
N LYS A 192 -4.66 -17.34 -2.60
CA LYS A 192 -5.78 -18.17 -2.17
C LYS A 192 -7.08 -17.39 -2.01
N ILE A 193 -7.03 -16.21 -1.39
CA ILE A 193 -8.23 -15.47 -0.96
C ILE A 193 -8.67 -14.44 -2.01
N GLY A 194 -7.74 -13.70 -2.60
CA GLY A 194 -8.06 -12.63 -3.56
C GLY A 194 -8.72 -13.12 -4.83
N HIS A 195 -8.50 -14.39 -5.22
CA HIS A 195 -9.17 -15.01 -6.36
C HIS A 195 -10.64 -15.39 -6.11
N ILE A 196 -11.18 -15.15 -4.92
CA ILE A 196 -12.61 -15.25 -4.66
C ILE A 196 -13.37 -14.18 -5.46
N MET A 197 -12.83 -12.96 -5.53
CA MET A 197 -13.48 -11.79 -6.12
C MET A 197 -12.70 -11.17 -7.28
N ASN A 198 -11.36 -11.19 -7.26
CA ASN A 198 -10.53 -10.49 -8.24
C ASN A 198 -9.63 -11.42 -9.06
N TYR A 199 -9.17 -10.92 -10.20
CA TYR A 199 -8.17 -11.56 -11.05
C TYR A 199 -7.37 -10.46 -11.73
N GLY A 200 -6.22 -10.79 -12.34
CA GLY A 200 -5.46 -9.79 -13.11
C GLY A 200 -4.95 -8.63 -12.25
N ASP A 201 -5.12 -7.40 -12.73
CA ASP A 201 -4.57 -6.20 -12.09
C ASP A 201 -5.26 -5.88 -10.76
N GLY A 202 -6.55 -6.22 -10.61
CA GLY A 202 -7.26 -6.10 -9.33
C GLY A 202 -6.70 -7.03 -8.25
N TRP A 203 -6.19 -8.21 -8.65
CA TRP A 203 -5.49 -9.11 -7.73
C TRP A 203 -4.04 -8.67 -7.48
N TYR A 204 -3.32 -8.22 -8.51
CA TYR A 204 -1.95 -7.72 -8.36
C TYR A 204 -1.87 -6.52 -7.40
N GLY A 205 -2.89 -5.66 -7.39
CA GLY A 205 -3.03 -4.59 -6.40
C GLY A 205 -2.97 -5.09 -4.97
N GLY A 206 -3.77 -6.10 -4.63
CA GLY A 206 -3.76 -6.69 -3.29
C GLY A 206 -2.42 -7.34 -2.93
N VAL A 207 -1.83 -8.10 -3.85
CA VAL A 207 -0.49 -8.71 -3.63
C VAL A 207 0.57 -7.65 -3.33
N TYR A 208 0.53 -6.54 -4.04
CA TYR A 208 1.45 -5.42 -3.85
C TYR A 208 1.25 -4.76 -2.47
N VAL A 209 0.00 -4.44 -2.10
CA VAL A 209 -0.33 -3.84 -0.78
C VAL A 209 0.06 -4.77 0.37
N ALA A 210 -0.30 -6.05 0.31
CA ALA A 210 0.08 -7.03 1.33
C ALA A 210 1.61 -7.16 1.50
N SER A 211 2.34 -7.11 0.39
CA SER A 211 3.81 -7.12 0.41
C SER A 211 4.37 -5.87 1.10
N MET A 212 3.82 -4.69 0.81
CA MET A 212 4.23 -3.44 1.47
C MET A 212 3.97 -3.47 2.98
N TYR A 213 2.80 -3.97 3.40
CA TYR A 213 2.48 -4.14 4.83
C TYR A 213 3.50 -5.05 5.53
N SER A 214 3.79 -6.20 4.95
CA SER A 214 4.78 -7.14 5.47
C SER A 214 6.17 -6.51 5.60
N LEU A 215 6.63 -5.77 4.58
CA LEU A 215 7.93 -5.11 4.57
C LEU A 215 8.03 -3.95 5.57
N ALA A 216 6.93 -3.26 5.85
CA ALA A 216 6.87 -2.17 6.83
C ALA A 216 7.14 -2.63 8.28
N PHE A 217 7.10 -3.95 8.56
CA PHE A 217 7.54 -4.48 9.86
C PHE A 217 9.06 -4.43 10.05
N VAL A 218 9.82 -4.37 8.96
CA VAL A 218 11.27 -4.56 8.98
C VAL A 218 12.06 -3.39 8.38
N SER A 219 11.36 -2.42 7.78
CA SER A 219 11.92 -1.18 7.26
C SER A 219 10.97 -0.01 7.50
N ASP A 220 11.53 1.18 7.74
CA ASP A 220 10.79 2.45 7.73
C ASP A 220 11.14 3.30 6.48
N ASP A 221 11.97 2.77 5.56
CA ASP A 221 12.27 3.41 4.28
C ASP A 221 11.14 3.14 3.27
N ILE A 222 10.33 4.17 3.02
CA ILE A 222 9.20 4.12 2.09
C ILE A 222 9.62 3.76 0.68
N ASN A 223 10.76 4.27 0.19
CA ASN A 223 11.23 3.94 -1.16
C ASN A 223 11.59 2.46 -1.25
N TYR A 224 12.22 1.91 -0.21
CA TYR A 224 12.49 0.49 -0.12
C TYR A 224 11.18 -0.32 -0.10
N ILE A 225 10.22 0.01 0.76
CA ILE A 225 8.94 -0.72 0.88
C ILE A 225 8.19 -0.78 -0.46
N ILE A 226 8.06 0.38 -1.13
CA ILE A 226 7.38 0.51 -2.42
C ILE A 226 8.12 -0.28 -3.51
N THR A 227 9.44 -0.11 -3.62
CA THR A 227 10.21 -0.76 -4.71
C THR A 227 10.41 -2.26 -4.48
N GLU A 228 10.56 -2.71 -3.24
CA GLU A 228 10.72 -4.11 -2.90
C GLU A 228 9.37 -4.85 -2.99
N GLY A 229 8.28 -4.25 -2.50
CA GLY A 229 6.94 -4.84 -2.59
C GLY A 229 6.49 -5.07 -4.03
N LEU A 230 6.91 -4.20 -4.96
CA LEU A 230 6.57 -4.31 -6.37
C LEU A 230 7.16 -5.58 -7.03
N LYS A 231 8.22 -6.18 -6.45
CA LYS A 231 8.83 -7.41 -6.96
C LYS A 231 7.91 -8.64 -6.82
N SER A 232 6.87 -8.56 -5.98
CA SER A 232 5.84 -9.61 -5.87
C SER A 232 4.89 -9.64 -7.06
N VAL A 233 4.93 -8.61 -7.93
CA VAL A 233 4.05 -8.50 -9.11
C VAL A 233 4.86 -8.82 -10.38
N PRO A 234 4.30 -9.60 -11.33
CA PRO A 234 4.97 -9.89 -12.60
C PRO A 234 5.25 -8.63 -13.41
N GLN A 235 6.49 -8.47 -13.89
CA GLN A 235 6.95 -7.25 -14.58
C GLN A 235 6.20 -6.93 -15.87
N GLN A 236 5.62 -7.94 -16.51
CA GLN A 236 4.84 -7.83 -17.74
C GLN A 236 3.40 -7.33 -17.51
N SER A 237 2.90 -7.34 -16.27
CA SER A 237 1.55 -6.82 -15.95
C SER A 237 1.47 -5.31 -16.18
N GLN A 238 0.27 -4.81 -16.51
CA GLN A 238 0.07 -3.37 -16.62
C GLN A 238 0.16 -2.71 -15.24
N PHE A 239 -0.34 -3.38 -14.18
CA PHE A 239 -0.15 -2.93 -12.80
C PHE A 239 1.32 -2.64 -12.47
N TYR A 240 2.23 -3.59 -12.71
CA TYR A 240 3.65 -3.39 -12.43
C TYR A 240 4.22 -2.20 -13.20
N GLN A 241 3.91 -2.12 -14.49
CA GLN A 241 4.41 -1.05 -15.35
C GLN A 241 3.92 0.32 -14.89
N CYS A 242 2.65 0.43 -14.50
CA CYS A 242 2.06 1.65 -13.98
C CYS A 242 2.76 2.11 -12.70
N ILE A 243 2.86 1.25 -11.68
CA ILE A 243 3.53 1.59 -10.42
C ILE A 243 5.01 1.89 -10.63
N ASN A 244 5.71 1.14 -11.49
CA ASN A 244 7.11 1.39 -11.82
C ASN A 244 7.31 2.78 -12.47
N ASP A 245 6.36 3.22 -13.31
CA ASP A 245 6.41 4.57 -13.87
C ASP A 245 6.11 5.65 -12.82
N VAL A 246 5.15 5.43 -11.90
CA VAL A 246 4.94 6.31 -10.74
C VAL A 246 6.23 6.48 -9.93
N ILE A 247 6.95 5.39 -9.66
CA ILE A 247 8.24 5.43 -8.94
C ILE A 247 9.29 6.24 -9.71
N LYS A 248 9.37 6.08 -11.03
CA LYS A 248 10.32 6.83 -11.87
C LYS A 248 9.98 8.32 -11.93
N TRP A 249 8.70 8.65 -12.14
CA TRP A 249 8.24 10.04 -12.19
C TRP A 249 8.37 10.74 -10.85
N HIS A 250 8.11 10.05 -9.73
CA HIS A 250 8.40 10.60 -8.41
C HIS A 250 9.90 10.92 -8.24
N LYS A 251 10.81 10.06 -8.75
CA LYS A 251 12.26 10.35 -8.73
C LYS A 251 12.63 11.54 -9.62
N GLN A 252 11.93 11.73 -10.73
CA GLN A 252 12.14 12.85 -11.65
C GLN A 252 11.55 14.16 -11.10
N TYR A 253 10.43 14.08 -10.39
CA TYR A 253 9.67 15.20 -9.84
C TYR A 253 9.50 15.07 -8.30
N PRO A 254 10.60 15.05 -7.53
CA PRO A 254 10.56 14.66 -6.10
C PRO A 254 9.79 15.64 -5.21
N ASN A 255 9.53 16.87 -5.68
CA ASN A 255 8.81 17.90 -4.94
C ASN A 255 7.52 18.34 -5.65
N ASP A 256 7.11 17.63 -6.70
CA ASP A 256 5.92 17.96 -7.49
C ASP A 256 5.12 16.68 -7.83
N TRP A 257 4.28 16.27 -6.88
CA TRP A 257 3.40 15.13 -7.08
C TRP A 257 2.37 15.38 -8.18
N LYS A 258 2.01 16.65 -8.46
CA LYS A 258 1.05 17.00 -9.52
C LYS A 258 1.63 16.68 -10.89
N ALA A 259 2.93 16.92 -11.10
CA ALA A 259 3.62 16.49 -12.32
C ALA A 259 3.55 14.96 -12.52
N THR A 260 3.79 14.18 -11.46
CA THR A 260 3.63 12.72 -11.52
C THR A 260 2.19 12.31 -11.83
N TRP A 261 1.19 12.96 -11.20
CA TRP A 261 -0.22 12.72 -11.48
C TRP A 261 -0.56 12.96 -12.97
N PHE A 262 -0.07 14.06 -13.56
CA PHE A 262 -0.30 14.34 -14.98
C PHE A 262 0.32 13.29 -15.92
N GLU A 263 1.51 12.76 -15.60
CA GLU A 263 2.10 11.69 -16.40
C GLU A 263 1.30 10.37 -16.27
N VAL A 264 0.75 10.07 -15.09
CA VAL A 264 -0.17 8.95 -14.90
C VAL A 264 -1.41 9.13 -15.76
N GLN A 265 -2.06 10.31 -15.70
CA GLN A 265 -3.23 10.61 -16.53
C GLN A 265 -2.92 10.46 -18.02
N LYS A 266 -1.78 10.98 -18.48
CA LYS A 266 -1.41 10.93 -19.89
C LYS A 266 -1.21 9.50 -20.41
N LYS A 267 -0.71 8.59 -19.58
CA LYS A 267 -0.29 7.24 -20.02
C LYS A 267 -1.29 6.13 -19.68
N TRP A 268 -1.97 6.23 -18.54
CA TRP A 268 -2.64 5.10 -17.92
C TRP A 268 -4.15 5.27 -17.72
N THR A 269 -4.77 6.34 -18.22
CA THR A 269 -6.24 6.55 -18.08
C THR A 269 -7.02 6.38 -19.37
N GLU A 270 -6.38 5.87 -20.43
CA GLU A 270 -7.08 5.43 -21.63
C GLU A 270 -7.53 3.98 -21.44
N ASP A 271 -8.77 3.80 -20.98
CA ASP A 271 -9.45 2.50 -20.93
C ASP A 271 -10.19 2.25 -22.26
N ILE A 272 -10.22 0.98 -22.72
CA ILE A 272 -10.90 0.54 -23.96
C ILE A 272 -12.39 0.30 -23.71
#